data_AF-A0A9D8YW28-F1
#
_entry.id   AF-A0A9D8YW28-F1
#
_cell.length_a   1.000
_cell.length_b   1.000
_cell.length_c   1.000
_cell.angle_alpha   90.00
_cell.angle_beta   90.00
_cell.angle_gamma   90.00
#
_symmetry.space_group_name_H-M   'P 1'
#
loop_
_entity.id
_entity.type
_entity.pdbx_description
1 polymer ?
#
loop_
_entity_poly.entity_id
_entity_poly.type
_entity_poly.pdbx_seq_one_letter_code
_entity_poly.pdbx_strand_id
1 'polypeptide(L)'
;MSIALIRGRRMRGLWAFISPELSDRDVAVRCLADSFVRDAAGRLIRLDAYLGELDWRSMSDDMLETVLRRFVFRETDAGVHRLHLGQDPQLVGTIAKVKDAVSVHDQLVLSRRADGFWVEDREVSRAGLEPVPLEFLEGRLRESSAHSLASLIQEVALVLRNQSLFRREIPLWALTLVLRVALRQADPPRWELEPDVSNNPGPGSL
;
A
#
# COMPACT_ATOMS: atom_id res chain seq x y z
N MET A 1 11.94 -23.40 -9.57
CA MET A 1 12.74 -22.31 -8.96
C MET A 1 11.81 -21.46 -8.10
N SER A 2 12.06 -21.33 -6.80
CA SER A 2 11.08 -20.91 -5.79
C SER A 2 11.14 -19.40 -5.51
N ILE A 3 10.20 -18.62 -6.06
CA ILE A 3 9.98 -17.17 -5.76
C ILE A 3 9.16 -17.03 -4.46
N ALA A 4 9.49 -17.86 -3.45
CA ALA A 4 8.76 -17.90 -2.18
C ALA A 4 9.42 -17.08 -1.06
N LEU A 5 10.53 -16.37 -1.30
CA LEU A 5 11.48 -16.12 -0.20
C LEU A 5 11.81 -14.67 0.17
N ILE A 6 11.26 -13.64 -0.49
CA ILE A 6 11.63 -12.25 -0.13
C ILE A 6 10.47 -11.43 0.46
N ARG A 7 9.20 -11.73 0.11
CA ARG A 7 8.03 -10.99 0.63
C ARG A 7 7.34 -11.57 1.87
N GLY A 8 7.51 -12.87 2.13
CA GLY A 8 6.71 -13.61 3.11
C GLY A 8 7.07 -13.45 4.59
N ARG A 9 8.08 -12.65 4.97
CA ARG A 9 8.48 -12.51 6.39
C ARG A 9 7.97 -11.26 7.10
N ARG A 10 7.68 -10.16 6.40
CA ARG A 10 7.33 -8.88 7.07
C ARG A 10 5.85 -8.52 7.02
N MET A 11 5.10 -8.95 6.00
CA MET A 11 3.64 -8.81 6.05
C MET A 11 2.99 -9.70 7.12
N ARG A 12 3.68 -10.76 7.61
CA ARG A 12 3.21 -11.61 8.72
C ARG A 12 2.83 -10.85 10.00
N GLY A 13 3.55 -9.77 10.31
CA GLY A 13 3.22 -8.91 11.46
C GLY A 13 1.98 -8.04 11.24
N LEU A 14 1.69 -7.69 9.98
CA LEU A 14 0.48 -6.95 9.58
C LEU A 14 -0.74 -7.90 9.50
N TRP A 15 -0.56 -9.13 9.02
CA TRP A 15 -1.62 -10.14 8.83
C TRP A 15 -2.26 -10.61 10.13
N ALA A 16 -1.44 -10.81 11.17
CA ALA A 16 -1.91 -11.21 12.49
C ALA A 16 -2.87 -10.19 13.14
N PHE A 17 -2.86 -8.93 12.68
CA PHE A 17 -3.70 -7.85 13.22
C PHE A 17 -5.10 -7.78 12.58
N ILE A 18 -5.26 -8.22 11.33
CA ILE A 18 -6.44 -8.00 10.45
C ILE A 18 -7.43 -9.15 10.54
N SER A 19 -6.92 -10.37 10.63
CA SER A 19 -7.71 -11.58 10.84
C SER A 19 -6.77 -12.67 11.34
N PRO A 20 -6.54 -12.77 12.65
CA PRO A 20 -5.65 -13.79 13.23
C PRO A 20 -6.13 -15.22 12.92
N GLU A 21 -7.38 -15.39 12.48
CA GLU A 21 -8.01 -16.67 12.15
C GLU A 21 -7.87 -17.08 10.66
N LEU A 22 -7.47 -16.16 9.77
CA LEU A 22 -7.35 -16.45 8.34
C LEU A 22 -5.90 -16.77 7.97
N SER A 23 -5.68 -17.85 7.22
CA SER A 23 -4.35 -18.14 6.67
C SER A 23 -4.00 -17.20 5.52
N ASP A 24 -2.70 -17.01 5.23
CA ASP A 24 -2.23 -16.24 4.06
C ASP A 24 -2.92 -16.70 2.76
N ARG A 25 -3.23 -18.01 2.66
CA ARG A 25 -3.96 -18.60 1.53
C ARG A 25 -5.40 -18.12 1.48
N ASP A 26 -6.11 -18.07 2.61
CA ASP A 26 -7.52 -17.66 2.66
C ASP A 26 -7.67 -16.18 2.29
N VAL A 27 -6.72 -15.34 2.73
CA VAL A 27 -6.66 -13.93 2.36
C VAL A 27 -6.42 -13.78 0.85
N ALA A 28 -5.41 -14.47 0.29
CA ALA A 28 -5.16 -14.42 -1.15
C ALA A 28 -6.36 -14.90 -1.98
N VAL A 29 -7.00 -16.01 -1.56
CA VAL A 29 -8.22 -16.53 -2.20
C VAL A 29 -9.36 -15.51 -2.11
N ARG A 30 -9.53 -14.83 -0.98
CA ARG A 30 -10.55 -13.80 -0.81
C ARG A 30 -10.29 -12.58 -1.69
N CYS A 31 -9.07 -12.07 -1.72
CA CYS A 31 -8.71 -10.93 -2.57
C CYS A 31 -8.84 -11.26 -4.06
N LEU A 32 -8.48 -12.49 -4.46
CA LEU A 32 -8.73 -12.99 -5.81
C LEU A 32 -10.22 -13.14 -6.09
N ALA A 33 -11.02 -13.66 -5.15
CA ALA A 33 -12.46 -13.80 -5.32
C ALA A 33 -13.17 -12.45 -5.52
N ASP A 34 -12.64 -11.38 -4.92
CA ASP A 34 -13.14 -10.01 -5.12
C ASP A 34 -12.82 -9.45 -6.51
N SER A 35 -11.85 -10.01 -7.23
CA SER A 35 -11.55 -9.63 -8.63
C SER A 35 -12.53 -10.24 -9.64
N PHE A 36 -13.44 -11.11 -9.20
CA PHE A 36 -14.47 -11.67 -10.06
C PHE A 36 -15.73 -10.82 -10.04
N VAL A 37 -16.24 -10.51 -11.22
CA VAL A 37 -17.60 -10.00 -11.41
C VAL A 37 -18.59 -11.10 -11.07
N ARG A 38 -19.61 -10.75 -10.28
CA ARG A 38 -20.70 -11.65 -9.89
C ARG A 38 -21.98 -11.30 -10.64
N ASP A 39 -22.77 -12.30 -11.00
CA ASP A 39 -24.13 -12.08 -11.48
C ASP A 39 -25.09 -11.74 -10.33
N ALA A 40 -26.35 -11.44 -10.66
CA ALA A 40 -27.39 -11.14 -9.67
C ALA A 40 -27.68 -12.30 -8.69
N ALA A 41 -27.25 -13.53 -9.02
CA ALA A 41 -27.35 -14.71 -8.16
C ALA A 41 -26.07 -14.95 -7.33
N GLY A 42 -25.08 -14.05 -7.40
CA GLY A 42 -23.83 -14.12 -6.66
C GLY A 42 -22.77 -15.07 -7.26
N ARG A 43 -23.02 -15.64 -8.45
CA ARG A 43 -22.10 -16.56 -9.13
C ARG A 43 -20.99 -15.80 -9.81
N LEU A 44 -19.77 -16.33 -9.76
CA LEU A 44 -18.59 -15.76 -10.44
C LEU A 44 -18.76 -15.94 -11.96
N ILE A 45 -18.83 -14.86 -12.71
CA ILE A 45 -19.08 -14.91 -14.17
C ILE A 45 -17.90 -14.44 -15.01
N ARG A 46 -17.00 -13.61 -14.46
CA ARG A 46 -15.85 -13.07 -15.21
C ARG A 46 -14.78 -12.57 -14.26
N LEU A 47 -13.51 -12.73 -14.63
CA LEU A 47 -12.40 -12.01 -13.99
C LEU A 47 -12.36 -10.55 -14.47
N ASP A 48 -11.82 -9.67 -13.64
CA ASP A 48 -11.74 -8.23 -13.89
C ASP A 48 -11.19 -7.86 -15.29
N ALA A 49 -11.56 -6.68 -15.78
CA ALA A 49 -11.37 -6.20 -17.16
C ALA A 49 -9.93 -6.35 -17.69
N TYR A 50 -8.94 -6.34 -16.81
CA TYR A 50 -7.53 -6.52 -17.14
C TYR A 50 -7.22 -7.80 -17.95
N LEU A 51 -7.84 -8.95 -17.61
CA LEU A 51 -7.67 -10.17 -18.41
C LEU A 51 -8.52 -10.14 -19.69
N GLY A 52 -9.57 -9.32 -19.72
CA GLY A 52 -10.42 -9.14 -20.91
C GLY A 52 -9.75 -8.36 -22.03
N GLU A 53 -8.77 -7.51 -21.71
CA GLU A 53 -7.98 -6.71 -22.68
C GLU A 53 -6.74 -7.44 -23.21
N LEU A 54 -6.37 -8.57 -22.61
CA LEU A 54 -5.21 -9.37 -23.01
C LEU A 54 -5.61 -10.35 -24.12
N ASP A 55 -4.85 -10.35 -25.22
CA ASP A 55 -4.96 -11.39 -26.26
C ASP A 55 -4.24 -12.67 -25.81
N TRP A 56 -4.83 -13.35 -24.83
CA TRP A 56 -4.27 -14.58 -24.24
C TRP A 56 -4.14 -15.73 -25.24
N ARG A 57 -4.85 -15.67 -26.39
CA ARG A 57 -4.79 -16.70 -27.43
C ARG A 57 -3.50 -16.66 -28.25
N SER A 58 -2.82 -15.52 -28.27
CA SER A 58 -1.53 -15.36 -28.96
C SER A 58 -0.32 -15.52 -28.03
N MET A 59 -0.54 -15.77 -26.73
CA MET A 59 0.52 -15.94 -25.74
C MET A 59 1.00 -17.39 -25.66
N SER A 60 2.30 -17.58 -25.41
CA SER A 60 2.82 -18.89 -24.99
C SER A 60 2.39 -19.20 -23.56
N ASP A 61 2.42 -20.49 -23.18
CA ASP A 61 2.10 -20.94 -21.83
C ASP A 61 2.97 -20.25 -20.76
N ASP A 62 4.27 -20.05 -21.03
CA ASP A 62 5.19 -19.34 -20.13
C ASP A 62 4.82 -17.86 -19.95
N MET A 63 4.39 -17.20 -21.03
CA MET A 63 3.92 -15.82 -20.98
C MET A 63 2.60 -15.73 -20.21
N LEU A 64 1.69 -16.67 -20.47
CA LEU A 64 0.41 -16.75 -19.78
C LEU A 64 0.62 -16.97 -18.28
N GLU A 65 1.53 -17.86 -17.88
CA GLU A 65 1.89 -18.09 -16.48
C GLU A 65 2.44 -16.81 -15.84
N THR A 66 3.33 -16.09 -16.53
CA THR A 66 3.91 -14.84 -16.03
C THR A 66 2.84 -13.76 -15.82
N VAL A 67 1.92 -13.62 -16.79
CA VAL A 67 0.81 -12.67 -16.73
C VAL A 67 -0.14 -13.03 -15.60
N LEU A 68 -0.50 -14.31 -15.44
CA LEU A 68 -1.35 -14.79 -14.35
C LEU A 68 -0.71 -14.56 -12.99
N ARG A 69 0.60 -14.81 -12.84
CA ARG A 69 1.33 -14.51 -11.60
C ARG A 69 1.25 -13.02 -11.26
N ARG A 70 1.52 -12.13 -12.23
CA ARG A 70 1.44 -10.68 -12.05
C ARG A 70 0.04 -10.23 -11.67
N PHE A 71 -0.97 -10.78 -12.33
CA PHE A 71 -2.37 -10.53 -12.01
C PHE A 71 -2.70 -10.94 -10.57
N VAL A 72 -2.36 -12.17 -10.17
CA VAL A 72 -2.61 -12.68 -8.82
C VAL A 72 -1.96 -11.80 -7.77
N PHE A 73 -0.71 -11.38 -7.98
CA PHE A 73 -0.03 -10.48 -7.07
C PHE A 73 -0.71 -9.13 -6.97
N ARG A 74 -1.09 -8.52 -8.09
CA ARG A 74 -1.76 -7.21 -8.12
C ARG A 74 -3.11 -7.25 -7.38
N GLU A 75 -3.94 -8.24 -7.69
CA GLU A 75 -5.27 -8.34 -7.07
C GLU A 75 -5.19 -8.68 -5.58
N THR A 76 -4.23 -9.52 -5.19
CA THR A 76 -3.97 -9.80 -3.78
C THR A 76 -3.54 -8.52 -3.06
N ASP A 77 -2.60 -7.76 -3.62
CA ASP A 77 -2.11 -6.51 -3.04
C ASP A 77 -3.23 -5.46 -2.91
N ALA A 78 -4.04 -5.29 -3.96
CA ALA A 78 -5.17 -4.37 -3.97
C ALA A 78 -6.29 -4.80 -2.99
N GLY A 79 -6.64 -6.09 -2.95
CA GLY A 79 -7.65 -6.63 -2.04
C GLY A 79 -7.22 -6.49 -0.57
N VAL A 80 -5.95 -6.71 -0.29
CA VAL A 80 -5.35 -6.51 1.04
C VAL A 80 -5.44 -5.06 1.48
N HIS A 81 -5.20 -4.13 0.55
CA HIS A 81 -5.36 -2.70 0.81
C HIS A 81 -6.81 -2.36 1.14
N ARG A 82 -7.79 -2.91 0.41
CA ARG A 82 -9.22 -2.73 0.73
C ARG A 82 -9.59 -3.29 2.11
N LEU A 83 -9.09 -4.47 2.46
CA LEU A 83 -9.30 -5.07 3.77
C LEU A 83 -8.73 -4.20 4.90
N HIS A 84 -7.53 -3.64 4.70
CA HIS A 84 -6.94 -2.69 5.65
C HIS A 84 -7.78 -1.42 5.83
N LEU A 85 -8.18 -0.77 4.74
CA LEU A 85 -9.01 0.44 4.83
C LEU A 85 -10.37 0.18 5.48
N GLY A 86 -10.94 -1.01 5.27
CA GLY A 86 -12.21 -1.41 5.87
C GLY A 86 -12.13 -1.74 7.36
N GLN A 87 -10.95 -2.12 7.87
CA GLN A 87 -10.77 -2.56 9.25
C GLN A 87 -10.01 -1.56 10.13
N ASP A 88 -9.32 -0.58 9.55
CA ASP A 88 -8.56 0.42 10.29
C ASP A 88 -9.01 1.86 9.92
N PRO A 89 -10.02 2.40 10.64
CA PRO A 89 -10.46 3.77 10.45
C PRO A 89 -9.34 4.81 10.68
N GLN A 90 -8.35 4.50 11.52
CA GLN A 90 -7.22 5.40 11.81
C GLN A 90 -6.24 5.48 10.64
N LEU A 91 -6.23 4.48 9.76
CA LEU A 91 -5.42 4.50 8.55
C LEU A 91 -5.84 5.64 7.63
N VAL A 92 -7.13 5.97 7.53
CA VAL A 92 -7.63 7.11 6.73
C VAL A 92 -7.03 8.42 7.24
N GLY A 93 -7.06 8.64 8.56
CA GLY A 93 -6.45 9.82 9.18
C GLY A 93 -4.93 9.87 9.00
N THR A 94 -4.27 8.72 9.03
CA THR A 94 -2.82 8.63 8.78
C THR A 94 -2.50 8.95 7.32
N ILE A 95 -3.26 8.42 6.36
CA ILE A 95 -3.11 8.71 4.93
C ILE A 95 -3.28 10.22 4.69
N ALA A 96 -4.28 10.86 5.31
CA ALA A 96 -4.47 12.31 5.20
C ALA A 96 -3.24 13.09 5.69
N LYS A 97 -2.72 12.75 6.87
CA LYS A 97 -1.50 13.39 7.42
C LYS A 97 -0.28 13.20 6.51
N VAL A 98 -0.07 12.00 5.99
CA VAL A 98 1.03 11.71 5.04
C VAL A 98 0.84 12.51 3.76
N LYS A 99 -0.38 12.56 3.23
CA LYS A 99 -0.72 13.34 2.03
C LYS A 99 -0.42 14.82 2.24
N ASP A 100 -0.82 15.40 3.37
CA ASP A 100 -0.58 16.80 3.69
C ASP A 100 0.93 17.07 3.82
N ALA A 101 1.65 16.20 4.54
CA ALA A 101 3.10 16.30 4.69
C ALA A 101 3.86 16.22 3.35
N VAL A 102 3.42 15.34 2.43
CA VAL A 102 3.98 15.24 1.08
C VAL A 102 3.63 16.49 0.25
N SER A 103 2.42 17.02 0.36
CA SER A 103 1.94 18.14 -0.45
C SER A 103 2.69 19.45 -0.18
N VAL A 104 3.23 19.61 1.04
CA VAL A 104 4.06 20.76 1.42
C VAL A 104 5.56 20.51 1.27
N HIS A 105 5.98 19.33 0.78
CA HIS A 105 7.38 18.98 0.64
C HIS A 105 7.92 19.41 -0.74
N ASP A 106 9.06 20.09 -0.76
CA ASP A 106 9.59 20.71 -1.99
C ASP A 106 10.12 19.72 -3.04
N GLN A 107 10.46 18.50 -2.61
CA GLN A 107 11.07 17.50 -3.48
C GLN A 107 10.09 16.40 -3.93
N LEU A 108 8.90 16.36 -3.34
CA LEU A 108 7.91 15.33 -3.64
C LEU A 108 6.72 15.96 -4.37
N VAL A 109 6.02 15.11 -5.13
CA VAL A 109 4.79 15.43 -5.82
C VAL A 109 3.78 14.33 -5.55
N LEU A 110 2.54 14.73 -5.32
CA LEU A 110 1.43 13.81 -5.23
C LEU A 110 0.69 13.76 -6.57
N SER A 111 0.69 12.58 -7.20
CA SER A 111 0.03 12.34 -8.48
C SER A 111 -1.18 11.45 -8.31
N ARG A 112 -2.31 11.80 -8.95
CA ARG A 112 -3.50 10.95 -9.01
C ARG A 112 -3.48 10.11 -10.28
N ARG A 113 -3.60 8.80 -10.13
CA ARG A 113 -3.65 7.80 -11.21
C ARG A 113 -4.94 6.98 -11.10
N ALA A 114 -5.21 6.12 -12.09
CA ALA A 114 -6.39 5.26 -12.11
C ALA A 114 -6.45 4.28 -10.93
N ASP A 115 -5.28 3.86 -10.43
CA ASP A 115 -5.10 2.92 -9.33
C ASP A 115 -4.90 3.59 -7.96
N GLY A 116 -4.92 4.93 -7.89
CA GLY A 116 -4.86 5.68 -6.63
C GLY A 116 -3.91 6.86 -6.63
N PHE A 117 -3.48 7.26 -5.44
CA PHE A 117 -2.49 8.34 -5.26
C PHE A 117 -1.07 7.77 -5.16
N TRP A 118 -0.14 8.46 -5.80
CA TRP A 118 1.27 8.12 -5.86
C TRP A 118 2.11 9.29 -5.35
N VAL A 119 3.18 8.97 -4.64
CA VAL A 119 4.20 9.92 -4.20
C VAL A 119 5.41 9.74 -5.10
N GLU A 120 5.82 10.84 -5.74
CA GLU A 120 6.84 10.85 -6.78
C GLU A 120 7.92 11.87 -6.43
N ASP A 121 9.17 11.56 -6.76
CA ASP A 121 10.23 12.57 -6.78
C ASP A 121 9.94 13.60 -7.88
N ARG A 122 10.09 14.89 -7.55
CA ARG A 122 9.80 15.99 -8.48
C ARG A 122 10.73 16.02 -9.68
N GLU A 123 11.95 15.47 -9.55
CA GLU A 123 12.94 15.45 -10.61
C GLU A 123 12.91 14.14 -11.39
N VAL A 124 12.26 14.20 -12.55
CA VAL A 124 12.32 13.25 -13.68
C VAL A 124 11.96 11.80 -13.32
N SER A 125 10.75 11.40 -13.72
CA SER A 125 10.38 9.99 -13.77
C SER A 125 11.23 9.25 -14.81
N ARG A 126 11.93 8.19 -14.37
CA ARG A 126 12.69 7.30 -15.26
C ARG A 126 11.74 6.31 -15.90
N ALA A 127 11.28 6.62 -17.11
CA ALA A 127 10.45 5.70 -17.89
C ALA A 127 11.15 4.35 -18.07
N GLY A 128 10.42 3.24 -17.89
CA GLY A 128 10.90 1.88 -18.14
C GLY A 128 11.46 1.10 -16.95
N LEU A 129 11.63 1.71 -15.77
CA LEU A 129 12.03 0.98 -14.55
C LEU A 129 10.80 0.45 -13.77
N GLU A 130 11.00 -0.46 -12.82
CA GLU A 130 9.95 -0.86 -11.87
C GLU A 130 9.86 0.14 -10.69
N PRO A 131 8.70 0.35 -10.06
CA PRO A 131 8.58 1.19 -8.85
C PRO A 131 9.51 0.72 -7.73
N VAL A 132 9.91 1.63 -6.85
CA VAL A 132 10.76 1.29 -5.69
C VAL A 132 10.06 0.20 -4.86
N PRO A 133 10.71 -0.96 -4.63
CA PRO A 133 10.18 -1.98 -3.73
C PRO A 133 10.04 -1.43 -2.32
N LEU A 134 8.93 -1.70 -1.65
CA LEU A 134 8.68 -1.21 -0.30
C LEU A 134 9.74 -1.68 0.69
N GLU A 135 10.26 -2.88 0.50
CA GLU A 135 11.29 -3.49 1.33
C GLU A 135 12.60 -2.69 1.30
N PHE A 136 12.89 -2.05 0.15
CA PHE A 136 14.02 -1.15 0.01
C PHE A 136 13.82 0.11 0.86
N LEU A 137 12.64 0.72 0.79
CA LEU A 137 12.30 1.90 1.60
C LEU A 137 12.30 1.55 3.10
N GLU A 138 11.67 0.44 3.50
CA GLU A 138 11.64 -0.03 4.88
C GLU A 138 13.03 -0.25 5.48
N GLY A 139 13.94 -0.86 4.72
CA GLY A 139 15.31 -1.08 5.14
C GLY A 139 15.99 0.24 5.48
N ARG A 140 15.84 1.24 4.61
CA ARG A 140 16.44 2.57 4.79
C ARG A 140 15.82 3.34 5.93
N LEU A 141 14.50 3.32 6.07
CA LEU A 141 13.81 4.03 7.14
C LEU A 141 14.05 3.39 8.52
N ARG A 142 14.30 2.08 8.59
CA ARG A 142 14.67 1.42 9.85
C ARG A 142 16.05 1.82 10.35
N GLU A 143 16.98 2.10 9.44
CA GLU A 143 18.31 2.59 9.75
C GLU A 143 18.32 4.10 10.06
N SER A 144 17.22 4.79 9.80
CA SER A 144 17.11 6.23 10.02
C SER A 144 16.92 6.56 11.50
N SER A 145 17.53 7.67 11.93
CA SER A 145 17.27 8.31 13.22
C SER A 145 16.11 9.32 13.14
N ALA A 146 15.21 9.19 12.17
CA ALA A 146 14.03 10.04 12.02
C ALA A 146 12.93 9.61 12.99
N HIS A 147 12.42 10.55 13.79
CA HIS A 147 11.42 10.28 14.84
C HIS A 147 10.10 11.03 14.62
N SER A 148 9.98 11.78 13.53
CA SER A 148 8.79 12.56 13.20
C SER A 148 8.33 12.28 11.78
N LEU A 149 7.04 12.52 11.49
CA LEU A 149 6.53 12.34 10.14
C LEU A 149 7.29 13.20 9.13
N ALA A 150 7.58 14.47 9.47
CA ALA A 150 8.33 15.36 8.60
C ALA A 150 9.76 14.85 8.30
N SER A 151 10.48 14.36 9.33
CA SER A 151 11.82 13.80 9.13
C SER A 151 11.78 12.50 8.31
N LEU A 152 10.78 11.65 8.52
CA LEU A 152 10.63 10.44 7.70
C LEU A 152 10.26 10.75 6.25
N ILE A 153 9.44 11.77 5.98
CA ILE A 153 9.13 12.23 4.61
C ILE A 153 10.40 12.76 3.92
N GLN A 154 11.23 13.50 4.67
CA GLN A 154 12.53 13.95 4.15
C GLN A 154 13.44 12.76 3.79
N GLU A 155 13.47 11.72 4.61
CA GLU A 155 14.21 10.48 4.31
C GLU A 155 13.66 9.76 3.09
N VAL A 156 12.33 9.68 2.93
CA VAL A 156 11.69 9.13 1.74
C VAL A 156 12.14 9.88 0.49
N ALA A 157 12.15 11.22 0.52
CA ALA A 157 12.64 12.04 -0.59
C ALA A 157 14.10 11.74 -0.91
N LEU A 158 14.97 11.64 0.10
CA LEU A 158 16.37 11.28 -0.09
C LEU A 158 16.54 9.88 -0.71
N VAL A 159 15.75 8.90 -0.25
CA VAL A 159 15.77 7.53 -0.79
C VAL A 159 15.35 7.52 -2.25
N LEU A 160 14.23 8.16 -2.59
CA LEU A 160 13.72 8.23 -3.96
C LEU A 160 14.70 8.91 -4.90
N ARG A 161 15.34 10.00 -4.45
CA ARG A 161 16.29 10.77 -5.26
C ARG A 161 17.61 10.04 -5.49
N ASN A 162 18.17 9.45 -4.44
CA ASN A 162 19.51 8.87 -4.47
C ASN A 162 19.56 7.45 -5.05
N GLN A 163 18.42 6.77 -5.20
CA GLN A 163 18.36 5.47 -5.85
C GLN A 163 18.33 5.62 -7.39
N SER A 164 18.98 4.68 -8.08
CA SER A 164 19.10 4.66 -9.55
C SER A 164 18.50 3.43 -10.21
N LEU A 165 18.07 2.44 -9.41
CA LEU A 165 17.68 1.10 -9.86
C LEU A 165 16.18 0.99 -10.18
N PHE A 166 15.37 1.89 -9.63
CA PHE A 166 13.91 1.85 -9.68
C PHE A 166 13.33 3.19 -10.12
N ARG A 167 12.05 3.20 -10.51
CA ARG A 167 11.27 4.43 -10.65
C ARG A 167 11.11 5.09 -9.30
N ARG A 168 11.26 6.42 -9.27
CA ARG A 168 11.21 7.26 -8.07
C ARG A 168 9.77 7.52 -7.61
N GLU A 169 8.97 6.47 -7.51
CA GLU A 169 7.55 6.56 -7.18
C GLU A 169 7.11 5.42 -6.26
N ILE A 170 6.20 5.74 -5.35
CA ILE A 170 5.63 4.79 -4.38
C ILE A 170 4.13 5.10 -4.21
N PRO A 171 3.25 4.08 -4.17
CA PRO A 171 1.85 4.31 -3.83
C PRO A 171 1.70 4.95 -2.44
N LEU A 172 0.85 5.98 -2.32
CA LEU A 172 0.66 6.73 -1.07
C LEU A 172 0.27 5.84 0.10
N TRP A 173 -0.62 4.87 -0.15
CA TRP A 173 -1.08 3.93 0.87
C TRP A 173 0.07 3.08 1.42
N ALA A 174 0.94 2.60 0.52
CA ALA A 174 2.05 1.74 0.87
C ALA A 174 3.11 2.52 1.65
N LEU A 175 3.39 3.75 1.21
CA LEU A 175 4.22 4.69 1.96
C LEU A 175 3.64 4.92 3.36
N THR A 176 2.33 5.12 3.48
CA THR A 176 1.66 5.37 4.77
C THR A 176 1.84 4.20 5.74
N LEU A 177 1.72 2.96 5.27
CA LEU A 177 1.95 1.77 6.09
C LEU A 177 3.39 1.71 6.60
N VAL A 178 4.36 1.93 5.70
CA VAL A 178 5.79 1.92 6.05
C VAL A 178 6.11 3.01 7.08
N LEU A 179 5.60 4.23 6.87
CA LEU A 179 5.80 5.36 7.79
C LEU A 179 5.15 5.12 9.15
N ARG A 180 3.96 4.54 9.20
CA ARG A 180 3.30 4.20 10.47
C ARG A 180 4.11 3.19 11.28
N VAL A 181 4.70 2.19 10.62
CA VAL A 181 5.59 1.22 11.29
C VAL A 181 6.85 1.92 11.81
N ALA A 182 7.48 2.77 10.99
CA ALA A 182 8.67 3.52 11.39
C ALA A 182 8.38 4.46 12.58
N LEU A 183 7.27 5.19 12.55
CA LEU A 183 6.85 6.08 13.64
C LEU A 183 6.64 5.33 14.96
N ARG A 184 6.05 4.13 14.93
CA ARG A 184 5.84 3.30 16.13
C ARG A 184 7.14 2.75 16.72
N GLN A 185 8.17 2.56 15.89
CA GLN A 185 9.49 2.07 16.33
C GLN A 185 10.35 3.18 16.94
N ALA A 186 10.13 4.43 16.52
CA ALA A 186 10.87 5.60 17.01
C ALA A 186 10.42 6.06 18.41
N ASP A 187 9.13 5.86 18.76
CA ASP A 187 8.53 6.10 20.09
C ASP A 187 7.07 5.58 20.01
N PRO A 188 6.45 4.96 21.04
CA PRO A 188 5.02 4.66 20.98
C PRO A 188 4.24 5.97 20.79
N PRO A 189 3.39 6.07 19.77
CA PRO A 189 2.88 7.36 19.35
C PRO A 189 1.95 8.00 20.38
N ARG A 190 2.30 9.21 20.86
CA ARG A 190 1.41 10.05 21.69
C ARG A 190 0.07 10.38 21.03
N TRP A 191 -0.06 10.20 19.72
CA TRP A 191 -1.33 10.37 19.00
C TRP A 191 -2.31 9.19 19.18
N GLU A 192 -1.91 8.09 19.83
CA GLU A 192 -2.82 7.03 20.28
C GLU A 192 -3.54 7.37 21.61
N LEU A 193 -3.20 8.48 22.27
CA LEU A 193 -3.71 8.85 23.60
C LEU A 193 -4.69 10.04 23.63
N GLU A 194 -5.02 10.66 22.49
CA GLU A 194 -6.08 11.66 22.47
C GLU A 194 -7.38 10.99 22.00
N PRO A 195 -8.30 10.61 22.91
CA PRO A 195 -9.66 10.33 22.50
C PRO A 195 -10.20 11.57 21.80
N ASP A 196 -10.89 11.36 20.69
CA ASP A 196 -11.56 12.41 19.95
C ASP A 196 -12.61 13.08 20.85
N VAL A 197 -12.25 14.21 21.49
CA VAL A 197 -13.12 14.96 22.41
C VAL A 197 -14.19 15.75 21.63
N SER A 198 -14.36 15.52 20.32
CA SER A 198 -15.31 16.29 19.50
C SER A 198 -16.77 15.82 19.60
N ASN A 199 -17.14 14.87 20.46
CA ASN A 199 -18.53 14.49 20.71
C ASN A 199 -18.91 14.65 22.19
N ASN A 200 -18.96 15.90 22.64
CA ASN A 200 -19.76 16.24 23.82
C ASN A 200 -20.93 17.12 23.34
N PRO A 201 -22.13 16.56 23.11
CA PRO A 201 -23.31 17.39 22.98
C PRO A 201 -23.50 18.05 24.34
N GLY A 202 -23.32 19.36 24.40
CA GLY A 202 -23.52 20.14 25.62
C GLY A 202 -24.88 19.82 26.24
N PRO A 203 -25.00 19.82 27.58
CA PRO A 203 -26.26 19.53 28.24
C PRO A 203 -27.28 20.59 27.79
N GLY A 204 -28.37 20.11 27.19
CA GLY A 204 -29.51 20.95 26.85
C GLY A 204 -30.01 21.63 28.12
N SER A 205 -29.92 22.96 28.13
CA SER A 205 -30.58 23.81 29.09
C SER A 205 -32.09 23.65 28.93
N LEU A 206 -32.75 23.16 29.99
CA LEU A 206 -34.17 23.39 30.25
C LEU A 206 -34.31 24.53 31.26
#